data_AF-A0A3M1JCM4-F1
#
_entry.id   AF-A0A3M1JCM4-F1
#
_cell.length_a   1.000
_cell.length_b   1.000
_cell.length_c   1.000
_cell.angle_alpha   90.00
_cell.angle_beta   90.00
_cell.angle_gamma   90.00
#
_symmetry.space_group_name_H-M   'P 1'
#
loop_
_entity.id
_entity.type
_entity.pdbx_description
1 polymer ?
#
loop_
_entity_poly.entity_id
_entity_poly.type
_entity_poly.pdbx_seq_one_letter_code
_entity_poly.pdbx_strand_id
1 'polypeptide(L)'
;MGEQKVDLMQDKSSMHNFVRHLLNDVRALRYMLENKWFETDTIRIGAEQEMCIVDQATFKPATIATTMLEKLAKYPWADGELARFNLETNMTPQVFTGKCFSKLEAENTKHQRIIRATARKLGAEIVLTGILPTLRKFDLELSNLTPRPRYYALMEAIHRELIGTAFELRLSGIDELLVKHDSPLLEACNTSFQVHLQVTRST
;
A
#
# COMPACT_ATOMS: atom_id res chain seq x y z
N MET A 1 -6.23 -10.33 -1.14
CA MET A 1 -5.28 -10.12 -0.04
C MET A 1 -5.39 -11.29 0.94
N GLY A 2 -4.26 -11.91 1.30
CA GLY A 2 -4.19 -13.10 2.17
C GLY A 2 -4.51 -12.84 3.65
N GLU A 3 -4.23 -13.82 4.51
CA GLU A 3 -4.48 -13.76 5.94
C GLU A 3 -3.56 -12.74 6.63
N GLN A 4 -4.14 -11.76 7.36
CA GLN A 4 -3.42 -10.63 7.96
C GLN A 4 -3.09 -10.85 9.46
N LYS A 5 -2.86 -12.09 9.90
CA LYS A 5 -2.46 -12.37 11.29
C LYS A 5 -0.99 -12.04 11.47
N VAL A 6 -0.66 -11.37 12.58
CA VAL A 6 0.72 -10.98 12.89
C VAL A 6 1.07 -11.42 14.30
N ASP A 7 2.23 -12.06 14.42
CA ASP A 7 2.84 -12.49 15.67
C ASP A 7 4.26 -11.93 15.75
N LEU A 8 4.60 -11.28 16.85
CA LEU A 8 5.92 -10.67 17.04
C LEU A 8 6.88 -11.76 17.52
N MET A 9 7.82 -12.16 16.66
CA MET A 9 8.79 -13.19 17.00
C MET A 9 9.85 -12.67 17.98
N GLN A 10 9.73 -13.05 19.25
CA GLN A 10 10.61 -12.56 20.31
C GLN A 10 11.68 -13.56 20.75
N ASP A 11 11.54 -14.85 20.41
CA ASP A 11 12.45 -15.91 20.85
C ASP A 11 13.14 -16.64 19.69
N LYS A 12 14.29 -17.27 20.01
CA LYS A 12 15.13 -17.99 19.03
C LYS A 12 14.42 -19.19 18.39
N SER A 13 13.51 -19.85 19.10
CA SER A 13 12.77 -21.01 18.58
C SER A 13 11.75 -20.58 17.54
N SER A 14 11.01 -19.51 17.82
CA SER A 14 10.08 -18.87 16.87
C SER A 14 10.80 -18.41 15.60
N MET A 15 11.95 -17.74 15.75
CA MET A 15 12.77 -17.33 14.61
C MET A 15 13.26 -18.53 13.78
N HIS A 16 13.72 -19.60 14.44
CA HIS A 16 14.12 -20.82 13.75
C HIS A 16 12.97 -21.46 12.97
N ASN A 17 11.77 -21.52 13.56
CA ASN A 17 10.58 -22.03 12.90
C ASN A 17 10.19 -21.17 11.69
N PHE A 18 10.21 -19.84 11.81
CA PHE A 18 9.96 -18.93 10.68
C PHE A 18 10.94 -19.15 9.54
N VAL A 19 12.25 -19.18 9.83
CA VAL A 19 13.27 -19.43 8.81
C VAL A 19 13.04 -20.79 8.14
N ARG A 20 12.67 -21.83 8.90
CA ARG A 20 12.34 -23.14 8.36
C ARG A 20 11.11 -23.09 7.43
N HIS A 21 10.04 -22.40 7.82
CA HIS A 21 8.84 -22.23 7.00
C HIS A 21 9.16 -21.44 5.73
N LEU A 22 9.88 -20.33 5.83
CA LEU A 22 10.34 -19.54 4.70
C LEU A 22 11.16 -20.37 3.71
N LEU A 23 12.11 -21.17 4.21
CA LEU A 23 12.90 -22.07 3.35
C LEU A 23 12.04 -23.15 2.69
N ASN A 24 11.02 -23.66 3.39
CA ASN A 24 10.07 -24.62 2.81
C ASN A 24 9.22 -23.97 1.71
N ASP A 25 8.77 -22.74 1.90
CA ASP A 25 8.00 -21.99 0.89
C ASP A 25 8.84 -21.71 -0.35
N VAL A 26 10.11 -21.34 -0.18
CA VAL A 26 11.06 -21.16 -1.29
C VAL A 26 11.32 -22.48 -2.04
N ARG A 27 11.41 -23.61 -1.32
CA ARG A 27 11.55 -24.94 -1.93
C ARG A 27 10.28 -25.35 -2.67
N ALA A 28 9.10 -25.09 -2.09
CA ALA A 28 7.82 -25.35 -2.73
C ALA A 28 7.68 -24.52 -4.01
N LEU A 29 8.01 -23.22 -3.97
CA LEU A 29 8.02 -22.36 -5.14
C LEU A 29 8.96 -22.89 -6.23
N ARG A 30 10.18 -23.32 -5.87
CA ARG A 30 11.11 -23.95 -6.82
C ARG A 30 10.50 -25.20 -7.45
N TYR A 31 9.92 -26.08 -6.65
CA TYR A 31 9.28 -27.30 -7.13
C TYR A 31 8.12 -26.99 -8.08
N MET A 32 7.27 -26.01 -7.76
CA MET A 32 6.17 -25.56 -8.61
C MET A 32 6.67 -25.01 -9.95
N LEU A 33 7.78 -24.26 -9.94
CA LEU A 33 8.42 -23.75 -11.15
C LEU A 33 9.00 -24.88 -12.02
N GLU A 34 9.71 -25.84 -11.42
CA GLU A 34 10.30 -26.98 -12.13
C GLU A 34 9.24 -27.91 -12.74
N ASN A 35 8.11 -28.06 -12.05
CA ASN A 35 6.99 -28.90 -12.50
C ASN A 35 5.97 -28.15 -13.35
N LYS A 36 6.22 -26.89 -13.73
CA LYS A 36 5.34 -26.07 -14.58
C LYS A 36 3.91 -25.94 -14.04
N TRP A 37 3.76 -25.73 -12.73
CA TRP A 37 2.45 -25.59 -12.08
C TRP A 37 1.80 -24.22 -12.30
N PHE A 38 2.55 -23.25 -12.80
CA PHE A 38 2.04 -21.92 -13.13
C PHE A 38 1.52 -21.87 -14.57
N GLU A 39 0.41 -21.17 -14.77
CA GLU A 39 -0.15 -20.89 -16.09
C GLU A 39 0.82 -20.03 -16.92
N THR A 40 1.00 -20.36 -18.20
CA THR A 40 1.99 -19.71 -19.09
C THR A 40 1.42 -19.28 -20.44
N ASP A 41 0.18 -19.68 -20.76
CA ASP A 41 -0.52 -19.43 -22.01
C ASP A 41 -1.27 -18.09 -22.01
N THR A 42 -1.66 -17.60 -20.82
CA THR A 42 -2.41 -16.35 -20.68
C THR A 42 -1.61 -15.32 -19.89
N ILE A 43 -1.24 -14.22 -20.52
CA ILE A 43 -0.66 -13.06 -19.83
C ILE A 43 -1.80 -12.16 -19.33
N ARG A 44 -1.74 -11.74 -18.07
CA ARG A 44 -2.66 -10.76 -17.48
C ARG A 44 -1.92 -9.52 -17.01
N ILE A 45 -2.65 -8.42 -16.98
CA ILE A 45 -2.24 -7.14 -16.41
C ILE A 45 -3.23 -6.72 -15.32
N GLY A 46 -2.72 -6.36 -14.16
CA GLY A 46 -3.46 -5.73 -13.07
C GLY A 46 -2.88 -4.36 -12.77
N ALA A 47 -3.61 -3.56 -12.01
CA ALA A 47 -3.11 -2.28 -11.53
C ALA A 47 -3.68 -1.94 -10.14
N GLU A 48 -2.92 -1.16 -9.40
CA GLU A 48 -3.29 -0.61 -8.11
C GLU A 48 -3.14 0.91 -8.16
N GLN A 49 -4.08 1.63 -7.56
CA GLN A 49 -4.09 3.09 -7.52
C GLN A 49 -4.24 3.51 -6.07
N GLU A 50 -3.22 4.17 -5.56
CA GLU A 50 -3.25 4.83 -4.27
C GLU A 50 -3.66 6.29 -4.43
N MET A 51 -4.19 6.89 -3.36
CA MET A 51 -4.65 8.27 -3.34
C MET A 51 -4.60 8.86 -1.94
N CYS A 52 -4.37 10.16 -1.86
CA CYS A 52 -4.50 10.91 -0.62
C CYS A 52 -5.93 11.39 -0.43
N ILE A 53 -6.42 11.34 0.80
CA ILE A 53 -7.66 11.96 1.25
C ILE A 53 -7.30 13.34 1.81
N VAL A 54 -8.01 14.37 1.36
CA VAL A 54 -7.83 15.74 1.82
C VAL A 54 -9.14 16.34 2.31
N ASP A 55 -9.05 17.25 3.27
CA ASP A 55 -10.17 18.09 3.68
C ASP A 55 -10.57 19.04 2.54
N GLN A 56 -11.87 19.21 2.27
CA GLN A 56 -12.33 20.00 1.12
C GLN A 56 -12.06 21.49 1.24
N ALA A 57 -12.04 22.03 2.47
CA ALA A 57 -11.89 23.46 2.68
C ALA A 57 -10.40 23.87 2.66
N THR A 58 -9.53 23.02 3.20
CA THR A 58 -8.12 23.34 3.46
C THR A 58 -7.14 22.61 2.56
N PHE A 59 -7.58 21.54 1.87
CA PHE A 59 -6.73 20.61 1.10
C PHE A 59 -5.58 19.99 1.91
N LYS A 60 -5.69 20.00 3.24
CA LYS A 60 -4.77 19.29 4.14
C LYS A 60 -5.15 17.81 4.24
N PRO A 61 -4.22 16.92 4.62
CA PRO A 61 -4.52 15.51 4.82
C PRO A 61 -5.72 15.31 5.75
N ALA A 62 -6.67 14.47 5.36
CA ALA A 62 -7.82 14.10 6.18
C ALA A 62 -7.69 12.65 6.66
N THR A 63 -7.59 12.45 7.98
CA THR A 63 -7.27 11.15 8.61
C THR A 63 -8.51 10.26 8.80
N ILE A 64 -9.31 10.15 7.73
CA ILE A 64 -10.63 9.49 7.71
C ILE A 64 -10.66 8.19 6.91
N ALA A 65 -9.51 7.60 6.54
CA ALA A 65 -9.45 6.37 5.74
C ALA A 65 -10.28 5.22 6.35
N THR A 66 -10.22 5.01 7.67
CA THR A 66 -11.01 3.97 8.34
C THR A 66 -12.52 4.19 8.14
N THR A 67 -13.01 5.40 8.36
CA THR A 67 -14.42 5.76 8.15
C THR A 67 -14.82 5.64 6.68
N MET A 68 -13.94 6.00 5.75
CA MET A 68 -14.13 5.79 4.32
C MET A 68 -14.29 4.31 3.99
N LEU A 69 -13.41 3.44 4.51
CA LEU A 69 -13.45 1.99 4.29
C LEU A 69 -14.72 1.34 4.85
N GLU A 70 -15.20 1.78 6.01
CA GLU A 70 -16.50 1.35 6.54
C GLU A 70 -17.65 1.66 5.57
N LYS A 71 -17.67 2.86 4.98
CA LYS A 71 -18.67 3.24 3.97
C LYS A 71 -18.48 2.51 2.64
N LEU A 72 -17.26 2.05 2.36
CA LEU A 72 -16.89 1.30 1.17
C LEU A 72 -16.89 -0.22 1.38
N ALA A 73 -17.32 -0.74 2.54
CA ALA A 73 -17.19 -2.15 2.91
C ALA A 73 -17.80 -3.16 1.90
N LYS A 74 -18.76 -2.74 1.08
CA LYS A 74 -19.33 -3.55 -0.01
C LYS A 74 -18.45 -3.66 -1.26
N TYR A 75 -17.35 -2.92 -1.31
CA TYR A 75 -16.43 -2.84 -2.43
C TYR A 75 -15.10 -3.50 -2.04
N PRO A 76 -14.90 -4.79 -2.38
CA PRO A 76 -13.70 -5.53 -1.97
C PRO A 76 -12.41 -5.03 -2.65
N TRP A 77 -12.54 -4.15 -3.64
CA TRP A 77 -11.42 -3.51 -4.34
C TRP A 77 -10.86 -2.29 -3.60
N ALA A 78 -11.50 -1.80 -2.53
CA ALA A 78 -11.01 -0.67 -1.74
C ALA A 78 -10.30 -1.18 -0.48
N ASP A 79 -9.07 -0.73 -0.24
CA ASP A 79 -8.29 -1.08 0.94
C ASP A 79 -7.61 0.17 1.56
N GLY A 80 -7.13 0.01 2.78
CA GLY A 80 -6.45 1.05 3.55
C GLY A 80 -4.95 0.90 3.53
N GLU A 81 -4.29 2.04 3.42
CA GLU A 81 -2.84 2.14 3.39
C GLU A 81 -2.22 2.31 4.79
N LEU A 82 -0.89 2.43 4.85
CA LEU A 82 -0.14 2.63 6.10
C LEU A 82 -0.65 3.85 6.89
N ALA A 83 -0.96 4.96 6.22
CA ALA A 83 -1.49 6.17 6.84
C ALA A 83 -3.02 6.30 6.72
N ARG A 84 -3.63 6.90 7.75
CA ARG A 84 -5.07 7.18 7.84
C ARG A 84 -5.59 8.21 6.83
N PHE A 85 -4.71 8.82 6.06
CA PHE A 85 -5.03 9.77 5.00
C PHE A 85 -4.78 9.20 3.60
N ASN A 86 -4.43 7.91 3.47
CA ASN A 86 -4.28 7.24 2.17
C ASN A 86 -5.33 6.14 2.00
N LEU A 87 -5.73 5.90 0.75
CA LEU A 87 -6.54 4.75 0.33
C LEU A 87 -5.91 4.10 -0.89
N GLU A 88 -6.16 2.82 -1.06
CA GLU A 88 -5.77 2.05 -2.23
C GLU A 88 -7.01 1.47 -2.92
N THR A 89 -6.93 1.37 -4.25
CA THR A 89 -7.85 0.55 -5.02
C THR A 89 -7.11 -0.48 -5.86
N ASN A 90 -7.66 -1.69 -5.88
CA ASN A 90 -7.16 -2.82 -6.65
C ASN A 90 -8.06 -3.05 -7.87
N MET A 91 -7.50 -3.00 -9.09
CA MET A 91 -8.25 -3.28 -10.32
C MET A 91 -8.27 -4.78 -10.62
N THR A 92 -9.34 -5.22 -11.29
CA THR A 92 -9.50 -6.60 -11.72
C THR A 92 -8.45 -6.94 -12.79
N PRO A 93 -7.66 -8.03 -12.62
CA PRO A 93 -6.71 -8.45 -13.65
C PRO A 93 -7.38 -8.69 -15.00
N GLN A 94 -6.86 -8.07 -16.05
CA GLN A 94 -7.34 -8.21 -17.43
C GLN A 94 -6.39 -9.12 -18.21
N VAL A 95 -6.92 -9.95 -19.10
CA VAL A 95 -6.07 -10.62 -20.10
C VAL A 95 -5.39 -9.54 -20.95
N PHE A 96 -4.07 -9.63 -21.10
CA PHE A 96 -3.21 -8.63 -21.73
C PHE A 96 -3.29 -8.68 -23.26
N THR A 97 -4.49 -8.47 -23.79
CA THR A 97 -4.78 -8.43 -25.22
C THR A 97 -5.86 -7.39 -25.51
N GLY A 98 -5.93 -6.93 -26.76
CA GLY A 98 -6.99 -6.05 -27.24
C GLY A 98 -7.21 -4.79 -26.37
N LYS A 99 -8.41 -4.63 -25.80
CA LYS A 99 -8.84 -3.43 -25.06
C LYS A 99 -8.55 -3.47 -23.55
N CYS A 100 -7.57 -4.24 -23.10
CA CYS A 100 -7.27 -4.41 -21.67
C CYS A 100 -7.02 -3.08 -20.94
N PHE A 101 -6.24 -2.16 -21.54
CA PHE A 101 -5.96 -0.84 -20.95
C PHE A 101 -7.22 0.02 -20.82
N SER A 102 -8.07 0.07 -21.86
CA SER A 102 -9.34 0.82 -21.78
C SER A 102 -10.29 0.24 -20.74
N LYS A 103 -10.25 -1.09 -20.50
CA LYS A 103 -11.01 -1.71 -19.41
C LYS A 103 -10.47 -1.31 -18.03
N LEU A 104 -9.16 -1.35 -17.85
CA LEU A 104 -8.51 -0.91 -16.61
C LEU A 104 -8.80 0.57 -16.32
N GLU A 105 -8.69 1.44 -17.32
CA GLU A 105 -9.02 2.86 -17.20
C GLU A 105 -10.48 3.08 -16.80
N ALA A 106 -11.42 2.39 -17.46
CA ALA A 106 -12.85 2.50 -17.16
C ALA A 106 -13.16 2.01 -15.72
N GLU A 107 -12.50 0.94 -15.27
CA GLU A 107 -12.62 0.43 -13.91
C GLU A 107 -12.05 1.42 -12.89
N ASN A 108 -10.82 1.92 -13.10
CA ASN A 108 -10.18 2.91 -12.23
C ASN A 108 -11.05 4.18 -12.12
N THR A 109 -11.52 4.70 -13.25
CA THR A 109 -12.41 5.88 -13.30
C THR A 109 -13.70 5.64 -12.51
N LYS A 110 -14.27 4.44 -12.60
CA LYS A 110 -15.47 4.07 -11.83
C LYS A 110 -15.17 4.01 -10.33
N HIS A 111 -14.06 3.41 -9.91
CA HIS A 111 -13.64 3.34 -8.51
C HIS A 111 -13.44 4.75 -7.93
N GLN A 112 -12.68 5.60 -8.63
CA GLN A 112 -12.45 6.98 -8.23
C GLN A 112 -13.75 7.78 -8.09
N ARG A 113 -14.70 7.63 -9.02
CA ARG A 113 -16.00 8.31 -8.93
C ARG A 113 -16.77 7.90 -7.66
N ILE A 114 -16.75 6.60 -7.32
CA ILE A 114 -17.41 6.08 -6.12
C ILE A 114 -16.71 6.62 -4.86
N ILE A 115 -15.38 6.57 -4.80
CA ILE A 115 -14.61 7.06 -3.67
C ILE A 115 -14.83 8.56 -3.48
N ARG A 116 -14.72 9.37 -4.55
CA ARG A 116 -15.00 10.82 -4.51
C ARG A 116 -16.40 11.10 -3.96
N ALA A 117 -17.41 10.41 -4.46
CA ALA A 117 -18.78 10.59 -3.98
C ALA A 117 -18.93 10.25 -2.48
N THR A 118 -18.18 9.26 -1.98
CA THR A 118 -18.15 8.91 -0.55
C THR A 118 -17.39 9.96 0.26
N ALA A 119 -16.21 10.39 -0.18
CA ALA A 119 -15.36 11.38 0.48
C ALA A 119 -16.10 12.72 0.65
N ARG A 120 -16.78 13.19 -0.40
CA ARG A 120 -17.52 14.46 -0.38
C ARG A 120 -18.64 14.48 0.64
N LYS A 121 -19.27 13.33 0.90
CA LYS A 121 -20.30 13.21 1.96
C LYS A 121 -19.71 13.34 3.37
N LEU A 122 -18.40 13.19 3.51
CA LEU A 122 -17.65 13.32 4.75
C LEU A 122 -16.85 14.63 4.82
N GLY A 123 -17.10 15.59 3.92
CA GLY A 123 -16.35 16.86 3.87
C GLY A 123 -14.92 16.73 3.31
N ALA A 124 -14.62 15.63 2.61
CA ALA A 124 -13.31 15.33 2.06
C ALA A 124 -13.31 15.20 0.53
N GLU A 125 -12.13 15.20 -0.06
CA GLU A 125 -11.87 14.95 -1.48
C GLU A 125 -10.67 13.99 -1.60
N ILE A 126 -10.48 13.37 -2.77
CA ILE A 126 -9.25 12.60 -3.05
C ILE A 126 -8.36 13.33 -4.05
N VAL A 127 -7.05 13.16 -3.89
CA VAL A 127 -6.01 13.69 -4.78
C VAL A 127 -5.11 12.54 -5.20
N LEU A 128 -4.85 12.43 -6.50
CA LEU A 128 -3.85 11.53 -7.06
C LEU A 128 -2.55 12.31 -7.20
N THR A 129 -1.58 12.07 -6.34
CA THR A 129 -0.29 12.79 -6.33
C THR A 129 0.78 11.94 -5.69
N GLY A 130 1.99 11.95 -6.26
CA GLY A 130 3.10 11.15 -5.73
C GLY A 130 3.39 11.47 -4.26
N ILE A 131 3.52 12.77 -3.94
CA ILE A 131 3.62 13.27 -2.57
C ILE A 131 2.59 14.39 -2.44
N LEU A 132 1.80 14.39 -1.36
CA LEU A 132 0.82 15.45 -1.13
C LEU A 132 1.53 16.74 -0.67
N PRO A 133 1.50 17.85 -1.44
CA PRO A 133 2.32 19.03 -1.13
C PRO A 133 1.93 19.76 0.16
N THR A 134 0.72 19.50 0.67
CA THR A 134 0.19 20.10 1.90
C THR A 134 0.52 19.30 3.16
N LEU A 135 1.18 18.14 3.04
CA LEU A 135 1.66 17.34 4.16
C LEU A 135 2.65 18.14 5.02
N ARG A 136 2.52 18.00 6.33
CA ARG A 136 3.41 18.59 7.33
C ARG A 136 4.00 17.49 8.21
N LYS A 137 5.09 17.81 8.90
CA LYS A 137 5.79 16.84 9.77
C LYS A 137 4.86 16.17 10.80
N PHE A 138 4.00 16.94 11.46
CA PHE A 138 3.06 16.40 12.45
C PHE A 138 1.98 15.48 11.84
N ASP A 139 1.73 15.56 10.53
CA ASP A 139 0.83 14.62 9.86
C ASP A 139 1.46 13.22 9.78
N LEU A 140 2.77 13.08 9.99
CA LEU A 140 3.53 11.82 9.88
C LEU A 140 3.75 11.13 11.23
N GLU A 141 3.11 11.60 12.28
CA GLU A 141 3.15 10.97 13.60
C GLU A 141 2.42 9.62 13.61
N LEU A 142 2.83 8.71 14.50
CA LEU A 142 2.21 7.38 14.65
C LEU A 142 0.71 7.44 14.99
N SER A 143 0.21 8.57 15.49
CA SER A 143 -1.23 8.84 15.70
C SER A 143 -2.05 8.76 14.40
N ASN A 144 -1.39 8.97 13.26
CA ASN A 144 -1.97 8.88 11.93
C ASN A 144 -1.71 7.53 11.24
N LEU A 145 -1.09 6.56 11.92
CA LEU A 145 -0.99 5.19 11.44
C LEU A 145 -2.39 4.56 11.35
N THR A 146 -2.66 3.85 10.26
CA THR A 146 -3.88 3.07 10.14
C THR A 146 -3.92 2.01 11.23
N PRO A 147 -5.03 1.87 12.00
CA PRO A 147 -5.08 1.03 13.19
C PRO A 147 -5.21 -0.46 12.83
N ARG A 148 -4.17 -1.05 12.21
CA ARG A 148 -4.07 -2.48 11.90
C ARG A 148 -2.90 -3.09 12.67
N PRO A 149 -3.08 -4.25 13.34
CA PRO A 149 -2.02 -4.91 14.10
C PRO A 149 -0.72 -5.10 13.30
N ARG A 150 -0.85 -5.42 12.01
CA ARG A 150 0.30 -5.61 11.11
C ARG A 150 1.17 -4.37 10.96
N TYR A 151 0.56 -3.19 10.92
CA TYR A 151 1.29 -1.95 10.75
C TYR A 151 2.04 -1.59 12.03
N TYR A 152 1.43 -1.77 13.20
CA TYR A 152 2.13 -1.59 14.48
C TYR A 152 3.33 -2.53 14.61
N ALA A 153 3.15 -3.82 14.29
CA ALA A 153 4.23 -4.79 14.35
C ALA A 153 5.38 -4.47 13.35
N LEU A 154 5.04 -3.99 12.15
CA LEU A 154 6.04 -3.52 11.18
C LEU A 154 6.82 -2.32 11.73
N MET A 155 6.13 -1.30 12.27
CA MET A 155 6.79 -0.13 12.86
C MET A 155 7.69 -0.54 14.03
N GLU A 156 7.24 -1.43 14.91
CA GLU A 156 8.03 -1.94 16.04
C GLU A 156 9.28 -2.70 15.57
N ALA A 157 9.15 -3.56 14.55
CA ALA A 157 10.28 -4.28 13.99
C ALA A 157 11.32 -3.32 13.39
N ILE A 158 10.88 -2.34 12.60
CA ILE A 158 11.77 -1.35 12.00
C ILE A 158 12.46 -0.51 13.09
N HIS A 159 11.74 -0.07 14.12
CA HIS A 159 12.31 0.68 15.24
C HIS A 159 13.36 -0.11 16.03
N ARG A 160 13.17 -1.41 16.22
CA ARG A 160 14.16 -2.28 16.89
C ARG A 160 15.47 -2.38 16.10
N GLU A 161 15.40 -2.47 14.78
CA GLU A 161 16.58 -2.56 13.92
C GLU A 161 17.33 -1.22 13.78
N LEU A 162 16.66 -0.08 13.97
CA LEU A 162 17.23 1.27 13.77
C LEU A 162 17.99 1.87 14.96
N ILE A 163 18.18 1.10 16.04
CA ILE A 163 19.01 1.41 17.24
C ILE A 163 19.28 2.92 17.45
N GLY A 164 18.24 3.67 17.85
CA GLY A 164 18.38 5.06 18.31
C GLY A 164 18.66 6.12 17.23
N THR A 165 18.60 5.78 15.95
CA THR A 165 18.68 6.76 14.86
C THR A 165 17.30 7.09 14.32
N ALA A 166 16.91 8.37 14.35
CA ALA A 166 15.69 8.82 13.68
C ALA A 166 15.85 8.69 12.15
N PHE A 167 14.75 8.56 11.42
CA PHE A 167 14.77 8.49 9.97
C PHE A 167 15.22 9.82 9.39
N GLU A 168 16.34 9.80 8.68
CA GLU A 168 16.86 10.97 7.97
C GLU A 168 16.54 10.83 6.47
N LEU A 169 15.75 11.75 5.95
CA LEU A 169 15.45 11.88 4.53
C LEU A 169 16.06 13.17 4.01
N ARG A 170 16.91 13.02 2.99
CA ARG A 170 17.43 14.13 2.21
C ARG A 170 16.91 14.02 0.78
N LEU A 171 16.06 14.95 0.38
CA LEU A 171 15.68 15.15 -1.01
C LEU A 171 16.48 16.33 -1.55
N SER A 172 17.21 16.09 -2.64
CA SER A 172 17.97 17.13 -3.35
C SER A 172 17.30 17.39 -4.70
N GLY A 173 17.07 18.66 -5.01
CA GLY A 173 16.42 19.12 -6.24
C GLY A 173 16.62 20.62 -6.43
N ILE A 174 15.64 21.31 -7.04
CA ILE A 174 15.61 22.78 -7.09
C ILE A 174 15.54 23.34 -5.66
N ASP A 175 14.72 22.69 -4.82
CA ASP A 175 14.70 22.88 -3.38
C ASP A 175 15.37 21.67 -2.70
N GLU A 176 16.04 21.92 -1.58
CA GLU A 176 16.53 20.86 -0.71
C GLU A 176 15.59 20.67 0.48
N LEU A 177 15.23 19.42 0.76
CA LEU A 177 14.49 19.03 1.94
C LEU A 177 15.34 18.08 2.78
N LEU A 178 15.71 18.52 3.98
CA LEU A 178 16.31 17.67 4.99
C LEU A 178 15.33 17.50 6.15
N VAL A 179 14.84 16.28 6.34
CA VAL A 179 13.89 15.94 7.39
C VAL A 179 14.47 14.82 8.23
N LYS A 180 14.45 15.05 9.54
CA LYS A 180 14.63 14.02 10.55
C LYS A 180 13.28 13.74 11.19
N HIS A 181 12.88 12.48 11.25
CA HIS A 181 11.57 12.09 11.73
C HIS A 181 11.64 10.79 12.55
N ASP A 182 10.91 10.70 13.65
CA ASP A 182 10.99 9.57 14.58
C ASP A 182 10.09 8.39 14.20
N SER A 183 9.38 8.50 13.07
CA SER A 183 8.39 7.54 12.61
C SER A 183 8.71 7.04 11.19
N PRO A 184 8.61 5.72 10.93
CA PRO A 184 8.71 5.14 9.59
C PRO A 184 7.55 5.58 8.68
N LEU A 185 6.52 6.24 9.22
CA LEU A 185 5.38 6.78 8.48
C LEU A 185 5.78 7.80 7.41
N LEU A 186 7.03 8.24 7.36
CA LEU A 186 7.58 9.03 6.27
C LEU A 186 7.35 8.34 4.90
N GLU A 187 7.37 7.01 4.85
CA GLU A 187 7.04 6.26 3.63
C GLU A 187 5.58 6.44 3.20
N ALA A 188 4.67 6.65 4.15
CA ALA A 188 3.25 6.85 3.89
C ALA A 188 2.92 8.23 3.29
N CYS A 189 3.92 9.12 3.12
CA CYS A 189 3.77 10.36 2.35
C CYS A 189 3.54 10.08 0.86
N ASN A 190 4.03 8.93 0.40
CA ASN A 190 4.04 8.59 -1.00
C ASN A 190 2.74 7.89 -1.37
N THR A 191 2.20 8.20 -2.55
CA THR A 191 1.20 7.37 -3.23
C THR A 191 1.66 7.04 -4.63
N SER A 192 1.19 5.92 -5.16
CA SER A 192 1.65 5.42 -6.44
C SER A 192 0.51 4.89 -7.33
N PHE A 193 0.84 4.71 -8.61
CA PHE A 193 0.07 3.90 -9.54
C PHE A 193 0.95 2.73 -9.96
N GLN A 194 0.55 1.53 -9.57
CA GLN A 194 1.34 0.32 -9.73
C GLN A 194 0.72 -0.55 -10.81
N VAL A 195 1.56 -1.18 -11.63
CA VAL A 195 1.13 -2.07 -12.72
C VAL A 195 1.78 -3.42 -12.52
N HIS A 196 0.97 -4.47 -12.54
CA HIS A 196 1.39 -5.85 -12.33
C HIS A 196 1.22 -6.62 -13.61
N LEU A 197 2.33 -7.02 -14.24
CA LEU A 197 2.32 -7.82 -15.46
C LEU A 197 2.69 -9.26 -15.12
N GLN A 198 1.81 -10.21 -15.46
CA GLN A 198 2.14 -11.63 -15.42
C GLN A 198 3.19 -11.91 -16.49
N VAL A 199 4.27 -12.59 -16.13
CA VAL A 199 5.33 -12.97 -17.07
C VAL A 199 5.51 -14.48 -17.09
N THR A 200 5.88 -15.00 -18.25
CA THR A 200 6.37 -16.37 -18.35
C THR A 200 7.86 -16.36 -17.98
N ARG A 201 8.31 -17.36 -17.23
CA ARG A 201 9.73 -17.54 -16.93
C ARG A 201 10.52 -17.60 -18.25
N SER A 202 11.53 -16.73 -18.38
CA SER A 202 12.53 -16.86 -19.44
C SER A 202 13.31 -18.17 -19.24
N THR A 203 13.36 -18.98 -20.30
CA THR A 203 14.15 -20.23 -20.37
C THR A 203 15.62 -19.98 -20.10
#